data_AF-A0A6G4XK23-F1
#
_entry.id   AF-A0A6G4XK23-F1
#
_cell.length_a   1.000
_cell.length_b   1.000
_cell.length_c   1.000
_cell.angle_alpha   90.00
_cell.angle_beta   90.00
_cell.angle_gamma   90.00
#
_symmetry.space_group_name_H-M   'P 1'
#
loop_
_entity.id
_entity.type
_entity.pdbx_description
1 polymer ?
#
loop_
_entity_poly.entity_id
_entity_poly.type
_entity_poly.pdbx_seq_one_letter_code
_entity_poly.pdbx_strand_id
1 'polypeptide(L)' 'MEEIGIPPKLMDERLGHEDGSVQARYSHITAKMRQRLMDELTEQWEESLDARMAMHPRSPVRALHALLRARTGRQ' A
#
# COMPACT_ATOMS: atom_id res chain seq x y z
N MET A 1 -4.65 -6.67 0.75
CA MET A 1 -3.59 -7.40 0.02
C MET A 1 -4.18 -8.54 -0.80
N GLU A 2 -5.07 -9.37 -0.24
CA GLU A 2 -5.75 -10.40 -1.04
C GLU A 2 -6.69 -9.79 -2.10
N GLU A 3 -7.45 -8.76 -1.73
CA GLU A 3 -8.35 -8.02 -2.63
C GLU A 3 -7.65 -7.35 -3.83
N ILE A 4 -6.39 -6.92 -3.65
CA ILE A 4 -5.55 -6.34 -4.72
C ILE A 4 -4.74 -7.41 -5.46
N GLY A 5 -4.93 -8.69 -5.14
CA GLY A 5 -4.32 -9.82 -5.87
C GLY A 5 -2.84 -10.06 -5.54
N ILE A 6 -2.38 -9.64 -4.36
CA ILE A 6 -1.01 -9.89 -3.92
C ILE A 6 -0.83 -11.38 -3.63
N PRO A 7 0.23 -12.03 -4.17
CA PRO A 7 0.45 -13.45 -3.94
C PRO A 7 0.56 -13.80 -2.45
N PRO A 8 -0.08 -14.89 -1.96
CA PRO A 8 -0.06 -15.28 -0.55
C PRO A 8 1.32 -15.34 0.08
N LYS A 9 2.30 -15.89 -0.64
CA LYS A 9 3.69 -15.95 -0.18
C LYS A 9 4.30 -14.57 0.13
N LEU A 10 3.98 -13.55 -0.67
CA LEU A 10 4.45 -12.19 -0.41
C LEU A 10 3.72 -11.58 0.78
N MET A 11 2.44 -11.90 0.99
CA MET A 11 1.73 -11.49 2.20
C MET A 11 2.35 -12.10 3.45
N ASP A 12 2.60 -13.42 3.45
CA ASP A 12 3.21 -14.13 4.56
C ASP A 12 4.61 -13.58 4.90
N GLU A 13 5.45 -13.33 3.89
CA GLU A 13 6.77 -12.71 4.11
C GLU A 13 6.68 -11.31 4.71
N ARG A 14 5.67 -10.51 4.34
CA ARG A 14 5.50 -9.15 4.86
C ARG A 14 4.89 -9.10 6.25
N LEU A 15 4.10 -10.11 6.61
CA LEU A 15 3.50 -10.26 7.93
C LEU A 15 4.42 -11.02 8.90
N GLY A 16 5.54 -11.57 8.42
CA GLY A 16 6.48 -12.33 9.22
C GLY A 16 6.03 -13.76 9.51
N HIS A 17 5.12 -14.30 8.72
CA HIS A 17 4.72 -15.70 8.81
C HIS A 17 5.78 -16.59 8.15
N GLU A 18 6.24 -17.61 8.87
CA GLU A 18 7.11 -18.64 8.32
C GLU A 18 6.28 -19.67 7.53
N ASP A 19 6.52 -19.74 6.22
CA ASP A 19 5.90 -20.75 5.35
C ASP A 19 6.72 -22.06 5.39
N GLY A 20 6.28 -22.99 6.23
CA GLY A 20 6.88 -24.33 6.37
C GLY A 20 6.51 -25.33 5.28
N SER A 21 5.78 -24.92 4.24
CA SER A 21 5.29 -25.83 3.19
C SER A 21 6.37 -26.27 2.21
N VAL A 22 6.15 -27.40 1.52
CA VAL A 22 7.03 -27.84 0.41
C VAL A 22 7.01 -26.82 -0.75
N GLN A 23 5.87 -26.20 -1.00
CA GLN A 23 5.70 -25.15 -2.01
C GLN A 23 6.57 -23.92 -1.70
N ALA A 24 6.89 -23.69 -0.42
CA ALA A 24 7.78 -22.61 0.00
C ALA A 24 9.18 -22.71 -0.62
N ARG A 25 9.64 -23.93 -0.89
CA ARG A 25 10.98 -24.24 -1.44
C ARG A 25 11.14 -23.88 -2.91
N TYR A 26 10.03 -23.81 -3.65
CA TYR A 26 10.04 -23.61 -5.11
C TYR A 26 9.43 -22.27 -5.55
N SER A 27 8.68 -21.62 -4.66
CA SER A 27 8.14 -20.29 -4.90
C SER A 27 9.10 -19.24 -4.34
N HIS A 28 9.50 -18.28 -5.17
CA HIS A 28 10.40 -17.20 -4.78
C HIS A 28 9.72 -15.85 -4.94
N ILE A 29 9.88 -14.98 -3.94
CA ILE A 29 9.43 -13.60 -4.07
C ILE A 29 10.37 -12.89 -5.03
N THR A 30 9.82 -12.38 -6.12
CA THR A 30 10.58 -11.64 -7.13
C THR A 30 10.53 -10.14 -6.84
N ALA A 31 11.50 -9.41 -7.38
CA ALA A 31 11.49 -7.94 -7.34
C ALA A 31 10.21 -7.36 -7.98
N LYS A 32 9.72 -7.97 -9.08
CA LYS A 32 8.49 -7.55 -9.75
C LYS A 32 7.25 -7.67 -8.85
N MET A 33 7.15 -8.74 -8.05
CA MET A 33 6.05 -8.89 -7.10
C MET A 33 6.09 -7.81 -6.02
N ARG A 34 7.28 -7.49 -5.51
CA ARG A 34 7.47 -6.42 -4.52
C ARG A 34 7.14 -5.04 -5.11
N GLN A 35 7.57 -4.78 -6.35
CA GLN A 35 7.25 -3.53 -7.03
C GLN A 35 5.74 -3.36 -7.18
N ARG A 36 5.05 -4.40 -7.68
CA ARG A 36 3.59 -4.37 -7.81
C ARG A 36 2.88 -4.10 -6.49
N LEU A 37 3.33 -4.72 -5.39
CA LEU A 37 2.81 -4.43 -4.05
C LEU A 37 2.97 -2.96 -3.68
N MET A 38 4.15 -2.38 -3.93
CA MET A 38 4.40 -0.97 -3.63
C MET A 38 3.54 -0.04 -4.48
N ASP A 39 3.35 -0.36 -5.76
CA ASP A 39 2.53 0.41 -6.68
C ASP A 39 1.06 0.42 -6.21
N GLU A 40 0.49 -0.75 -5.92
CA GLU A 40 -0.89 -0.88 -5.45
C GLU A 40 -1.12 -0.22 -4.07
N LEU A 41 -0.17 -0.36 -3.13
CA LEU A 41 -0.26 0.34 -1.84
C LEU A 41 -0.17 1.86 -2.00
N THR A 42 0.62 2.34 -2.96
CA THR A 42 0.75 3.77 -3.24
C THR A 42 -0.54 4.31 -3.85
N GLU A 43 -1.18 3.57 -4.75
CA GLU A 43 -2.48 3.93 -5.32
C GLU A 43 -3.55 4.03 -4.22
N GLN A 44 -3.68 3.00 -3.37
CA GLN A 44 -4.63 3.02 -2.25
C GLN A 44 -4.36 4.17 -1.27
N TRP A 45 -3.10 4.51 -1.05
CA TRP A 45 -2.72 5.65 -0.23
C TRP A 45 -3.22 6.97 -0.82
N GLU A 46 -3.03 7.19 -2.12
CA GLU A 46 -3.48 8.41 -2.79
C GLU A 46 -5.01 8.51 -2.83
N GLU A 47 -5.73 7.41 -3.06
CA GLU A 47 -7.20 7.35 -2.97
C GLU A 47 -7.68 7.67 -1.55
N SER A 48 -6.98 7.16 -0.53
CA SER A 48 -7.30 7.45 0.86
C SER A 48 -7.10 8.93 1.20
N LEU A 49 -6.09 9.58 0.59
CA LEU A 49 -5.90 11.04 0.73
C LEU A 49 -7.03 11.82 0.06
N ASP A 50 -7.52 11.40 -1.11
CA ASP A 50 -8.70 11.99 -1.75
C ASP A 50 -9.95 11.86 -0.89
N ALA A 51 -10.22 10.64 -0.41
CA ALA A 51 -11.35 10.38 0.50
C ALA A 51 -11.25 11.25 1.76
N ARG A 52 -10.04 11.34 2.34
CA ARG A 52 -9.80 12.20 3.50
C ARG A 52 -10.02 13.68 3.18
N MET A 53 -9.61 14.16 2.01
CA MET A 53 -9.80 15.54 1.58
C MET A 53 -11.28 15.87 1.42
N ALA A 54 -12.07 14.95 0.85
CA ALA A 54 -13.52 15.09 0.67
C ALA A 54 -14.26 15.22 2.01
N MET A 55 -13.79 14.56 3.07
CA MET A 55 -14.35 14.71 4.41
C MET A 55 -14.07 16.11 5.01
N HIS A 56 -12.81 16.58 4.92
CA HIS A 56 -12.45 17.92 5.37
C HIS A 56 -11.09 18.37 4.78
N PRO A 57 -10.96 19.56 4.16
CA PRO A 57 -9.75 19.95 3.44
C PRO A 57 -8.55 20.30 4.34
N ARG A 58 -8.74 20.45 5.65
CA ARG A 58 -7.67 20.75 6.62
C ARG A 58 -7.52 19.66 7.68
N SER A 59 -6.35 19.64 8.32
CA SER A 59 -6.06 18.73 9.43
C SER A 59 -5.26 19.46 10.51
N PRO A 60 -5.49 19.19 11.80
CA PRO A 60 -4.60 19.65 12.88
C PRO A 60 -3.25 18.93 12.85
N VAL A 61 -3.17 17.73 12.23
CA VAL A 61 -1.92 17.00 12.05
C VAL A 61 -1.12 17.66 10.93
N ARG A 62 0.00 18.31 11.29
CA ARG A 62 0.81 19.12 10.36
C ARG A 62 1.25 18.38 9.10
N ALA A 63 1.69 17.12 9.23
CA ALA A 63 2.12 16.31 8.09
C ALA A 63 0.97 16.04 7.11
N LEU A 64 -0.18 15.59 7.63
CA LEU A 64 -1.38 15.36 6.81
C LEU A 64 -1.90 16.68 6.22
N HIS A 65 -1.88 17.78 6.96
CA HIS A 65 -2.29 19.08 6.46
C HIS A 65 -1.44 19.53 5.26
N ALA A 66 -0.12 19.32 5.32
CA ALA A 66 0.77 19.64 4.22
C ALA A 66 0.46 18.80 2.97
N LEU A 67 0.17 17.50 3.14
CA LEU A 67 -0.23 16.61 2.05
C LEU A 67 -1.55 17.05 1.40
N LEU A 68 -2.57 17.34 2.21
CA LEU A 68 -3.87 17.81 1.71
C LEU A 68 -3.74 19.16 0.98
N ARG A 69 -2.97 20.11 1.54
CA ARG A 69 -2.72 21.42 0.91
C ARG A 69 -1.98 21.30 -0.43
N ALA A 70 -0.97 20.44 -0.51
CA ALA A 70 -0.23 20.21 -1.75
C ALA A 70 -1.15 19.64 -2.84
N ARG A 71 -2.17 18.87 -2.46
CA ARG A 71 -3.14 18.28 -3.38
C ARG A 71 -4.15 19.31 -3.91
N THR A 72 -4.63 20.23 -3.07
CA THR A 72 -5.50 21.33 -3.52
C THR A 72 -4.82 22.25 -4.54
N GLY A 73 -3.51 22.45 -4.45
CA GLY A 73 -2.75 23.25 -5.42
C GLY A 73 -2.41 22.55 -6.73
N ARG A 74 -2.77 21.28 -6.91
CA ARG A 74 -2.56 20.49 -8.14
C ARG A 74 -3.79 20.39 -9.04
N GLN A 75 -4.94 20.88 -8.57
CA GLN A 75 -6.17 21.02 -9.36
C GLN A 75 -6.23 22.40 -10.01
#